data_AF-A0A2T5BBF5-F1
#
_entry.id   AF-A0A2T5BBF5-F1
#
_cell.length_a   1.000
_cell.length_b   1.000
_cell.length_c   1.000
_cell.angle_alpha   90.00
_cell.angle_beta   90.00
_cell.angle_gamma   90.00
#
_symmetry.space_group_name_H-M   'P 1'
#
loop_
_entity.id
_entity.type
_entity.pdbx_description
1 polymer ?
#
loop_
_entity_poly.entity_id
_entity_poly.type
_entity_poly.pdbx_seq_one_letter_code
_entity_poly.pdbx_strand_id
1 'polypeptide(L)'
;MRNNETTTPSGPAITRRCFVGIAALLLAAGPSLLAASPAAAQASSTAQRIADHFSSVKTMMGEFVQFGPRGEQTGGKFYISRPGKIRFNYEDPSPMRVISDGSTVVIGNRKMKTWDVYPLSKTPLKLLLGNRIDLQSNMVRGVKEEDDLITIVLGDRNMFGTSTITMMFDPKTYDLRQWTIRDAQGKDTSVMIFNVKTGVQLDPKVFAIPYSEIRR
;
A
#
# COMPACT_ATOMS: atom_id res chain seq x y z
N MET A 1 -21.41 72.22 5.89
CA MET A 1 -22.53 71.96 4.96
C MET A 1 -23.26 70.73 5.52
N ARG A 2 -24.48 70.87 6.05
CA ARG A 2 -25.76 70.75 5.31
C ARG A 2 -25.95 69.34 4.72
N ASN A 3 -26.93 68.51 5.10
CA ASN A 3 -28.16 68.75 5.89
C ASN A 3 -28.58 67.53 6.77
N ASN A 4 -29.30 67.79 7.87
CA ASN A 4 -30.31 66.88 8.44
C ASN A 4 -31.54 66.83 7.47
N GLU A 5 -32.52 65.94 7.55
CA GLU A 5 -33.62 65.89 8.54
C GLU A 5 -34.40 64.58 8.26
N THR A 6 -34.46 63.64 9.20
CA THR A 6 -35.59 63.40 10.13
C THR A 6 -36.98 63.25 9.51
N THR A 7 -37.64 62.12 9.79
CA THR A 7 -39.00 62.12 10.37
C THR A 7 -39.39 60.76 10.96
N THR A 8 -39.99 60.77 12.15
CA THR A 8 -40.76 59.67 12.74
C THR A 8 -41.81 60.29 13.64
N PRO A 9 -43.10 59.92 13.50
CA PRO A 9 -43.88 59.44 14.66
C PRO A 9 -44.98 58.42 14.24
N SER A 10 -45.81 57.75 15.04
CA SER A 10 -45.86 57.29 16.44
C SER A 10 -47.26 56.65 16.67
N GLY A 11 -47.34 55.36 17.06
CA GLY A 11 -48.54 54.74 17.69
C GLY A 11 -49.80 54.44 16.82
N PRO A 12 -50.89 53.89 17.41
CA PRO A 12 -50.88 52.67 18.25
C PRO A 12 -52.08 51.70 18.00
N ALA A 13 -52.12 50.60 18.79
CA ALA A 13 -53.31 49.87 19.28
C ALA A 13 -54.17 48.94 18.36
N ILE A 14 -53.88 47.64 18.46
CA ILE A 14 -54.77 46.50 18.79
C ILE A 14 -56.31 46.66 18.59
N THR A 15 -56.92 45.76 17.80
CA THR A 15 -58.24 45.08 18.04
C THR A 15 -58.28 43.84 17.12
N ARG A 16 -58.32 42.54 17.48
CA ARG A 16 -58.91 41.68 18.53
C ARG A 16 -60.23 40.99 18.08
N ARG A 17 -60.27 39.65 18.21
CA ARG A 17 -61.39 38.66 18.01
C ARG A 17 -61.55 38.07 16.58
N CYS A 18 -61.96 36.81 16.37
CA CYS A 18 -61.97 35.58 17.21
C CYS A 18 -62.23 34.31 16.35
N PHE A 19 -61.70 33.16 16.79
CA PHE A 19 -62.16 31.76 16.56
C PHE A 19 -62.58 31.25 15.17
N VAL A 20 -61.73 30.34 14.61
CA VAL A 20 -62.01 28.93 14.19
C VAL A 20 -60.68 28.34 13.63
N GLY A 21 -60.35 27.04 13.70
CA GLY A 21 -60.95 25.90 14.41
C GLY A 21 -60.90 24.59 13.59
N ILE A 22 -60.43 23.46 14.18
CA ILE A 22 -60.36 22.10 13.58
C ILE A 22 -59.29 21.98 12.45
N ALA A 23 -58.49 20.92 12.25
CA ALA A 23 -58.22 19.65 12.95
C ALA A 23 -56.71 19.36 13.01
N ALA A 24 -56.29 18.48 13.92
CA ALA A 24 -54.95 17.87 13.87
C ALA A 24 -54.95 16.59 13.02
N LEU A 25 -53.91 16.40 12.19
CA LEU A 25 -53.49 15.08 11.73
C LEU A 25 -51.96 14.96 11.79
N LEU A 26 -51.49 14.02 12.60
CA LEU A 26 -50.11 13.58 12.68
C LEU A 26 -49.80 12.66 11.49
N LEU A 27 -48.70 12.89 10.78
CA LEU A 27 -48.15 11.93 9.82
C LEU A 27 -46.62 11.84 9.92
N ALA A 28 -46.23 10.82 10.69
CA ALA A 28 -45.02 10.00 10.56
C ALA A 28 -43.67 10.66 10.23
N ALA A 29 -42.76 10.61 11.21
CA ALA A 29 -41.34 10.51 10.92
C ALA A 29 -41.04 9.17 10.20
N GLY A 30 -40.25 9.22 9.13
CA GLY A 30 -39.74 8.04 8.43
C GLY A 30 -38.23 8.14 8.20
N PRO A 31 -37.39 7.43 8.98
CA PRO A 31 -35.98 7.31 8.68
C PRO A 31 -35.76 6.22 7.62
N SER A 32 -34.77 6.38 6.74
CA SER A 32 -33.68 5.38 6.57
C SER A 32 -32.81 5.58 5.31
N LEU A 33 -31.50 5.63 5.56
CA LEU A 33 -30.47 4.82 4.90
C LEU A 33 -30.41 4.79 3.35
N LEU A 34 -29.48 5.58 2.77
CA LEU A 34 -28.52 5.07 1.77
C LEU A 34 -27.16 5.82 1.88
N ALA A 35 -26.59 5.83 3.09
CA ALA A 35 -25.16 6.04 3.22
C ALA A 35 -24.46 4.71 2.89
N ALA A 36 -24.13 4.51 1.60
CA ALA A 36 -23.29 3.40 1.18
C ALA A 36 -21.86 3.65 1.70
N SER A 37 -21.60 3.25 2.94
CA SER A 37 -20.23 3.14 3.45
C SER A 37 -19.45 2.25 2.49
N PRO A 38 -18.24 2.64 2.06
CA PRO A 38 -17.40 1.73 1.30
C PRO A 38 -17.17 0.51 2.19
N ALA A 39 -17.58 -0.67 1.72
CA ALA A 39 -17.27 -1.91 2.41
C ALA A 39 -15.75 -1.99 2.49
N ALA A 40 -15.19 -1.79 3.69
CA ALA A 40 -13.82 -2.17 3.98
C ALA A 40 -13.77 -3.67 3.72
N ALA A 41 -13.15 -4.05 2.59
CA ALA A 41 -13.19 -5.41 2.09
C ALA A 41 -12.56 -6.34 3.13
N GLN A 42 -13.40 -6.99 3.93
CA GLN A 42 -12.95 -7.90 4.97
C GLN A 42 -12.25 -9.05 4.26
N ALA A 43 -10.94 -9.17 4.48
CA ALA A 43 -10.12 -10.15 3.80
C ALA A 43 -10.74 -11.54 4.01
N SER A 44 -11.00 -12.25 2.90
CA SER A 44 -11.61 -13.57 2.99
C SER A 44 -10.66 -14.55 3.69
N SER A 45 -11.23 -15.66 4.16
CA SER A 45 -10.41 -16.76 4.71
C SER A 45 -9.38 -17.30 3.71
N THR A 46 -9.62 -17.18 2.40
CA THR A 46 -8.70 -17.58 1.32
C THR A 46 -7.51 -16.62 1.26
N ALA A 47 -7.76 -15.31 1.23
CA ALA A 47 -6.69 -14.31 1.18
C ALA A 47 -5.78 -14.37 2.39
N GLN A 48 -6.32 -14.60 3.60
CA GLN A 48 -5.47 -14.79 4.79
C GLN A 48 -4.63 -16.06 4.69
N ARG A 49 -5.17 -17.19 4.19
CA ARG A 49 -4.38 -18.41 3.94
C ARG A 49 -3.23 -18.18 2.95
N ILE A 50 -3.44 -17.36 1.92
CA ILE A 50 -2.41 -16.99 0.93
C ILE A 50 -1.33 -16.11 1.56
N ALA A 51 -1.73 -15.10 2.34
CA ALA A 51 -0.82 -14.23 3.09
C ALA A 51 0.02 -15.02 4.12
N ASP A 52 -0.59 -15.98 4.81
CA ASP A 52 0.08 -16.89 5.74
C ASP A 52 1.02 -17.86 4.98
N HIS A 53 0.58 -18.43 3.85
CA HIS A 53 1.43 -19.28 2.99
C HIS A 53 2.68 -18.53 2.53
N PHE A 54 2.52 -17.36 1.91
CA PHE A 54 3.64 -16.57 1.41
C PHE A 54 4.63 -16.11 2.50
N SER A 55 4.13 -15.78 3.71
CA SER A 55 4.98 -15.41 4.85
C SER A 55 5.60 -16.63 5.58
N SER A 56 5.05 -17.83 5.39
CA SER A 56 5.66 -19.08 5.85
C SER A 56 6.95 -19.42 5.10
N VAL A 57 7.04 -19.08 3.80
CA VAL A 57 8.22 -19.32 2.95
C VAL A 57 9.44 -18.57 3.48
N LYS A 58 10.34 -19.28 4.15
CA LYS A 58 11.53 -18.67 4.81
C LYS A 58 12.65 -18.31 3.84
N THR A 59 12.86 -19.09 2.79
CA THR A 59 13.82 -18.79 1.74
C THR A 59 13.22 -19.00 0.36
N MET A 60 13.57 -18.11 -0.57
CA MET A 60 13.22 -18.26 -1.98
C MET A 60 14.28 -17.59 -2.86
N MET A 61 14.53 -18.16 -4.03
CA MET A 61 15.34 -17.57 -5.09
C MET A 61 14.60 -17.69 -6.43
N GLY A 62 14.97 -16.89 -7.42
CA GLY A 62 14.44 -17.00 -8.76
C GLY A 62 14.91 -15.86 -9.66
N GLU A 63 14.22 -15.70 -10.77
CA GLU A 63 14.44 -14.62 -11.73
C GLU A 63 13.31 -13.61 -11.64
N PHE A 64 13.62 -12.35 -11.96
CA PHE A 64 12.66 -11.25 -11.93
C PHE A 64 12.76 -10.37 -13.17
N VAL A 65 11.64 -9.72 -13.49
CA VAL A 65 11.58 -8.58 -14.40
C VAL A 65 10.86 -7.45 -13.68
N GLN A 66 11.55 -6.32 -13.55
CA GLN A 66 11.01 -5.06 -13.06
C GLN A 66 10.59 -4.17 -14.23
N PHE A 67 9.38 -3.62 -14.15
CA PHE A 67 8.88 -2.52 -14.97
C PHE A 67 8.80 -1.26 -14.11
N GLY A 68 9.52 -0.22 -14.49
CA GLY A 68 9.47 1.07 -13.82
C GLY A 68 8.38 2.01 -14.38
N PRO A 69 8.19 3.18 -13.76
CA PRO A 69 7.06 4.07 -14.02
C PRO A 69 7.12 4.79 -15.38
N ARG A 70 8.18 4.62 -16.16
CA ARG A 70 8.31 5.12 -17.55
C ARG A 70 8.32 3.98 -18.58
N GLY A 71 7.98 2.76 -18.16
CA GLY A 71 7.99 1.57 -19.01
C GLY A 71 9.38 0.94 -19.17
N GLU A 72 10.39 1.40 -18.42
CA GLU A 72 11.72 0.82 -18.43
C GLU A 72 11.70 -0.61 -17.87
N GLN A 73 12.23 -1.57 -18.62
CA GLN A 73 12.30 -2.97 -18.24
C GLN A 73 13.73 -3.32 -17.81
N THR A 74 13.89 -3.91 -16.63
CA THR A 74 15.18 -4.42 -16.14
C THR A 74 14.99 -5.77 -15.47
N GLY A 75 15.88 -6.73 -15.73
CA GLY A 75 15.77 -8.09 -15.22
C GLY A 75 16.96 -8.51 -14.36
N GLY A 76 16.84 -9.70 -13.78
CA GLY A 76 17.95 -10.39 -13.15
C GLY A 76 17.51 -11.43 -12.14
N LYS A 77 18.31 -11.62 -11.08
CA LYS A 77 18.10 -12.68 -10.08
C LYS A 77 17.83 -12.13 -8.69
N PHE A 78 16.85 -12.70 -8.03
CA PHE A 78 16.46 -12.33 -6.67
C PHE A 78 16.70 -13.48 -5.68
N TYR A 79 16.93 -13.09 -4.43
CA TYR A 79 17.09 -13.97 -3.27
C TYR A 79 16.36 -13.35 -2.10
N ILE A 80 15.61 -14.13 -1.32
CA ILE A 80 14.91 -13.68 -0.11
C ILE A 80 15.23 -14.68 1.00
N SER A 81 15.47 -14.15 2.20
CA SER A 81 15.55 -14.91 3.45
C SER A 81 14.79 -14.14 4.53
N ARG A 82 13.66 -14.67 4.98
CA ARG A 82 12.82 -14.02 6.00
C ARG A 82 13.39 -14.22 7.41
N PRO A 83 13.23 -13.24 8.31
CA PRO A 83 12.66 -11.91 8.07
C PRO A 83 13.62 -10.96 7.34
N GLY A 84 13.06 -10.06 6.54
CA GLY A 84 13.69 -8.81 6.13
C GLY A 84 14.81 -8.88 5.10
N LYS A 85 15.47 -10.02 4.86
CA LYS A 85 16.60 -10.08 3.93
C LYS A 85 16.12 -10.29 2.50
N ILE A 86 16.63 -9.46 1.60
CA ILE A 86 16.41 -9.58 0.17
C ILE A 86 17.68 -9.18 -0.58
N ARG A 87 17.87 -9.71 -1.79
CA ARG A 87 18.87 -9.23 -2.72
C ARG A 87 18.35 -9.30 -4.15
N PHE A 88 18.44 -8.19 -4.86
CA PHE A 88 18.29 -8.13 -6.32
C PHE A 88 19.66 -7.88 -6.95
N ASN A 89 20.11 -8.84 -7.74
CA ASN A 89 21.21 -8.64 -8.68
C ASN A 89 20.57 -8.36 -10.05
N TYR A 90 20.64 -7.11 -10.50
CA TYR A 90 20.24 -6.78 -11.87
C TYR A 90 21.31 -7.30 -12.84
N GLU A 91 20.85 -7.75 -14.00
CA GLU A 91 21.71 -8.21 -15.10
C GLU A 91 22.05 -7.03 -16.05
N ASP A 92 23.10 -7.20 -16.86
CA ASP A 92 23.56 -6.16 -17.76
C ASP A 92 22.46 -5.81 -18.79
N PRO A 93 22.34 -4.52 -19.20
CA PRO A 93 23.30 -3.44 -18.97
C PRO A 93 23.23 -2.75 -17.59
N SER A 94 22.24 -3.11 -16.75
CA SER A 94 21.99 -2.43 -15.47
C SER A 94 23.07 -2.74 -14.42
N PRO A 95 23.82 -1.73 -13.94
CA PRO A 95 24.83 -1.94 -12.91
C PRO A 95 24.23 -2.01 -11.49
N MET A 96 22.91 -1.98 -11.36
CA MET A 96 22.24 -1.83 -10.08
C MET A 96 22.31 -3.09 -9.22
N ARG A 97 22.30 -2.89 -7.91
CA ARG A 97 22.12 -3.95 -6.91
C ARG A 97 21.33 -3.40 -5.73
N VAL A 98 20.37 -4.19 -5.26
CA VAL A 98 19.66 -3.91 -4.01
C VAL A 98 19.97 -5.04 -3.03
N ILE A 99 20.33 -4.72 -1.79
CA ILE A 99 20.58 -5.70 -0.72
C ILE A 99 19.86 -5.21 0.54
N SER A 100 19.22 -6.12 1.27
CA SER A 100 18.80 -5.90 2.65
C SER A 100 19.35 -6.96 3.57
N ASP A 101 19.91 -6.53 4.70
CA ASP A 101 20.42 -7.39 5.77
C ASP A 101 19.34 -7.79 6.80
N GLY A 102 18.13 -7.27 6.65
CA GLY A 102 17.00 -7.44 7.58
C GLY A 102 16.71 -6.21 8.45
N SER A 103 17.63 -5.24 8.49
CA SER A 103 17.51 -3.97 9.22
C SER A 103 17.65 -2.76 8.30
N THR A 104 18.54 -2.85 7.33
CA THR A 104 18.94 -1.81 6.39
C THR A 104 18.73 -2.32 4.97
N VAL A 105 18.34 -1.43 4.06
CA VAL A 105 18.32 -1.63 2.61
C VAL A 105 19.38 -0.71 2.01
N VAL A 106 20.21 -1.25 1.12
CA VAL A 106 21.09 -0.46 0.26
C VAL A 106 20.70 -0.63 -1.20
N ILE A 107 20.75 0.47 -1.93
CA ILE A 107 20.56 0.52 -3.38
C ILE A 107 21.85 1.09 -3.94
N GLY A 108 22.56 0.35 -4.79
CA GLY A 108 23.87 0.77 -5.27
C GLY A 108 24.11 0.53 -6.75
N ASN A 109 24.96 1.38 -7.33
CA ASN A 109 25.45 1.26 -8.69
C ASN A 109 26.87 0.69 -8.67
N ARG A 110 27.02 -0.56 -9.11
CA ARG A 110 28.30 -1.30 -9.10
C ARG A 110 29.40 -0.67 -9.96
N LYS A 111 29.03 0.06 -11.03
CA LYS A 111 29.99 0.73 -11.92
C LYS A 111 30.48 2.03 -11.30
N MET A 112 29.60 2.80 -10.66
CA MET A 112 29.92 4.09 -10.02
C MET A 112 30.41 3.96 -8.56
N LYS A 113 30.23 2.80 -7.92
CA LYS A 113 30.47 2.55 -6.48
C LYS A 113 29.66 3.45 -5.53
N THR A 114 28.55 4.00 -6.01
CA THR A 114 27.61 4.78 -5.19
C THR A 114 26.60 3.85 -4.51
N TRP A 115 26.21 4.20 -3.29
CA TRP A 115 25.29 3.41 -2.45
C TRP A 115 24.38 4.34 -1.63
N ASP A 116 23.07 4.26 -1.87
CA ASP A 116 22.04 4.88 -1.06
C ASP A 116 21.61 3.92 0.07
N VAL A 117 21.44 4.42 1.29
CA VAL A 117 21.20 3.62 2.50
C VAL A 117 19.92 4.05 3.20
N TYR A 118 19.02 3.09 3.44
CA TYR A 118 17.71 3.34 4.07
C TYR A 118 17.41 2.29 5.15
N PRO A 119 16.83 2.66 6.31
CA PRO A 119 16.28 1.68 7.24
C PRO A 119 15.12 0.90 6.59
N LEU A 120 15.14 -0.44 6.63
CA LEU A 120 14.12 -1.29 5.99
C LEU A 120 12.70 -0.93 6.45
N SER A 121 12.54 -0.64 7.75
CA SER A 121 11.29 -0.22 8.39
C SER A 121 10.69 1.08 7.83
N LYS A 122 11.49 1.88 7.12
CA LYS A 122 11.09 3.11 6.44
C LYS A 122 10.89 2.94 4.93
N THR A 123 10.99 1.73 4.38
CA THR A 123 10.74 1.42 2.96
C THR A 123 9.45 0.63 2.76
N PRO A 124 8.82 0.66 1.57
CA PRO A 124 7.69 -0.21 1.22
C PRO A 124 8.02 -1.71 1.33
N LEU A 125 9.29 -2.10 1.14
CA LEU A 125 9.73 -3.51 1.13
C LEU A 125 9.47 -4.24 2.46
N LYS A 126 9.31 -3.53 3.58
CA LYS A 126 8.97 -4.15 4.87
C LYS A 126 7.69 -4.99 4.83
N LEU A 127 6.72 -4.61 3.98
CA LEU A 127 5.44 -5.31 3.84
C LEU A 127 5.59 -6.66 3.13
N LEU A 128 6.56 -6.77 2.21
CA LEU A 128 6.85 -8.00 1.45
C LEU A 128 7.71 -8.99 2.27
N LEU A 129 8.57 -8.46 3.15
CA LEU A 129 9.62 -9.20 3.86
C LEU A 129 9.34 -9.44 5.35
N GLY A 130 8.16 -9.01 5.83
CA GLY A 130 7.69 -9.29 7.18
C GLY A 130 7.56 -10.79 7.49
N ASN A 131 7.63 -11.14 8.77
CA ASN A 131 7.43 -12.53 9.24
C ASN A 131 6.00 -13.03 9.07
N ARG A 132 5.03 -12.11 8.99
CA ARG A 132 3.61 -12.36 8.81
C ARG A 132 3.02 -11.19 8.03
N ILE A 133 2.01 -11.47 7.20
CA ILE A 133 1.15 -10.46 6.60
C ILE A 133 -0.21 -10.57 7.28
N ASP A 134 -0.55 -9.59 8.10
CA ASP A 134 -1.81 -9.53 8.84
C ASP A 134 -2.85 -8.77 8.01
N LEU A 135 -3.83 -9.48 7.45
CA LEU A 135 -4.89 -8.87 6.66
C LEU A 135 -6.07 -8.32 7.50
N GLN A 136 -6.01 -8.45 8.83
CA GLN A 136 -6.92 -7.76 9.74
C GLN A 136 -6.38 -6.39 10.16
N SER A 137 -5.14 -6.07 9.81
CA SER A 137 -4.53 -4.76 10.07
C SER A 137 -5.17 -3.64 9.24
N ASN A 138 -5.10 -2.42 9.78
CA ASN A 138 -5.48 -1.17 9.10
C ASN A 138 -4.65 -0.84 7.84
N MET A 139 -3.73 -1.72 7.45
CA MET A 139 -2.94 -1.61 6.23
C MET A 139 -3.66 -2.20 5.02
N VAL A 140 -4.61 -3.12 5.17
CA VAL A 140 -5.35 -3.65 4.00
C VAL A 140 -6.21 -2.56 3.37
N ARG A 141 -6.10 -2.44 2.05
CA ARG A 141 -6.88 -1.51 1.22
C ARG A 141 -7.88 -2.23 0.33
N GLY A 142 -7.62 -3.50 0.02
CA GLY A 142 -8.55 -4.34 -0.72
C GLY A 142 -8.01 -5.75 -0.92
N VAL A 143 -8.93 -6.67 -1.13
CA VAL A 143 -8.69 -8.04 -1.58
C VAL A 143 -9.63 -8.27 -2.76
N LYS A 144 -9.12 -8.85 -3.84
CA LYS A 144 -9.90 -9.26 -5.02
C LYS A 144 -9.54 -10.70 -5.32
N GLU A 145 -10.55 -11.56 -5.43
CA GLU A 145 -10.39 -12.97 -5.73
C GLU A 145 -11.08 -13.25 -7.07
N GLU A 146 -10.31 -13.76 -8.04
CA GLU A 146 -10.74 -14.12 -9.39
C GLU A 146 -10.20 -15.53 -9.69
N ASP A 147 -10.87 -16.28 -10.59
CA ASP A 147 -10.56 -17.70 -10.83
C ASP A 147 -9.11 -17.96 -11.29
N ASP A 148 -8.50 -16.98 -11.96
CA ASP A 148 -7.12 -17.01 -12.46
C ASP A 148 -6.12 -16.27 -11.56
N LEU A 149 -6.56 -15.41 -10.64
CA LEU A 149 -5.68 -14.56 -9.85
C LEU A 149 -6.30 -14.05 -8.54
N ILE A 150 -5.50 -14.05 -7.47
CA ILE A 150 -5.86 -13.38 -6.21
C ILE A 150 -4.96 -12.17 -5.99
N THR A 151 -5.57 -11.01 -5.79
CA THR A 151 -4.89 -9.72 -5.60
C THR A 151 -5.11 -9.18 -4.18
N ILE A 152 -4.02 -8.87 -3.48
CA ILE A 152 -4.03 -8.29 -2.14
C ILE A 152 -3.36 -6.92 -2.20
N VAL A 153 -4.07 -5.87 -1.77
CA VAL A 153 -3.57 -4.49 -1.73
C VAL A 153 -3.36 -4.07 -0.28
N LEU A 154 -2.11 -3.76 0.07
CA LEU A 154 -1.71 -3.18 1.36
C LEU A 154 -1.25 -1.73 1.16
N GLY A 155 -1.45 -0.87 2.15
CA GLY A 155 -1.05 0.54 2.11
C GLY A 155 -0.53 1.02 3.45
N ASP A 156 0.65 1.63 3.43
CA ASP A 156 1.44 2.03 4.60
C ASP A 156 2.05 3.42 4.41
N ARG A 157 2.41 4.08 5.52
CA ARG A 157 3.13 5.34 5.53
C ARG A 157 4.61 5.11 5.89
N ASN A 158 5.50 5.52 5.00
CA ASN A 158 6.93 5.32 5.11
C ASN A 158 7.70 6.62 4.80
N MET A 159 9.04 6.60 4.68
CA MET A 159 9.81 7.84 4.50
C MET A 159 9.63 8.52 3.15
N PHE A 160 9.16 7.78 2.14
CA PHE A 160 8.84 8.30 0.80
C PHE A 160 7.37 8.74 0.68
N GLY A 161 6.64 8.80 1.81
CA GLY A 161 5.23 9.18 1.89
C GLY A 161 4.29 7.98 2.07
N THR A 162 3.04 8.11 1.64
CA THR A 162 2.08 7.01 1.60
C THR A 162 2.31 6.18 0.34
N SER A 163 2.48 4.87 0.48
CA SER A 163 2.62 3.95 -0.64
C SER A 163 1.66 2.78 -0.52
N THR A 164 1.23 2.22 -1.65
CA THR A 164 0.53 0.93 -1.68
C THR A 164 1.40 -0.14 -2.33
N ILE A 165 1.36 -1.36 -1.79
CA ILE A 165 1.88 -2.56 -2.45
C ILE A 165 0.70 -3.46 -2.83
N THR A 166 0.58 -3.74 -4.11
CA THR A 166 -0.37 -4.70 -4.68
C THR A 166 0.40 -5.99 -4.93
N MET A 167 -0.07 -7.12 -4.41
CA MET A 167 0.54 -8.44 -4.60
C MET A 167 -0.44 -9.35 -5.33
N MET A 168 0.05 -10.09 -6.31
CA MET A 168 -0.72 -10.93 -7.23
C MET A 168 -0.26 -12.38 -7.08
N PHE A 169 -1.19 -13.25 -6.68
CA PHE A 169 -0.94 -14.63 -6.31
C PHE A 169 -1.70 -15.61 -7.21
N ASP A 170 -1.10 -16.78 -7.43
CA ASP A 170 -1.74 -17.91 -8.07
C ASP A 170 -2.82 -18.51 -7.14
N PRO A 171 -4.09 -18.64 -7.56
CA PRO A 171 -5.15 -19.17 -6.69
C PRO A 171 -5.04 -20.68 -6.43
N LYS A 172 -4.24 -21.42 -7.22
CA LYS A 172 -4.08 -22.88 -7.12
C LYS A 172 -2.85 -23.26 -6.30
N THR A 173 -1.74 -22.52 -6.44
CA THR A 173 -0.48 -22.81 -5.70
C THR A 173 -0.20 -21.85 -4.54
N TYR A 174 -0.91 -20.71 -4.47
CA TYR A 174 -0.64 -19.60 -3.54
C TYR A 174 0.75 -18.93 -3.71
N ASP A 175 1.45 -19.22 -4.81
CA ASP A 175 2.72 -18.57 -5.14
C ASP A 175 2.51 -17.10 -5.49
N LEU A 176 3.40 -16.23 -5.02
CA LEU A 176 3.51 -14.86 -5.50
C LEU A 176 4.01 -14.86 -6.96
N ARG A 177 3.26 -14.22 -7.86
CA ARG A 177 3.64 -14.05 -9.28
C ARG A 177 4.20 -12.65 -9.56
N GLN A 178 3.60 -11.62 -8.96
CA GLN A 178 4.00 -10.23 -9.14
C GLN A 178 3.70 -9.41 -7.89
N TRP A 179 4.48 -8.36 -7.65
CA TRP A 179 4.02 -7.24 -6.82
C TRP A 179 4.26 -5.90 -7.52
N THR A 180 3.45 -4.91 -7.20
CA THR A 180 3.54 -3.53 -7.71
C THR A 180 3.55 -2.57 -6.54
N ILE A 181 4.58 -1.73 -6.45
CA ILE A 181 4.67 -0.64 -5.47
C ILE A 181 4.23 0.65 -6.18
N ARG A 182 3.23 1.33 -5.62
CA ARG A 182 2.83 2.68 -6.00
C ARG A 182 3.33 3.68 -4.97
N ASP A 183 4.09 4.67 -5.41
CA ASP A 183 4.62 5.73 -4.54
C ASP A 183 3.58 6.83 -4.23
N ALA A 184 3.97 7.80 -3.40
CA ALA A 184 3.12 8.93 -3.04
C ALA A 184 2.84 9.92 -4.20
N GLN A 185 3.51 9.76 -5.34
CA GLN A 185 3.32 10.52 -6.58
C GLN A 185 2.43 9.75 -7.58
N GLY A 186 1.92 8.57 -7.21
CA GLY A 186 1.12 7.70 -8.07
C GLY A 186 1.93 6.92 -9.10
N LYS A 187 3.26 6.85 -8.97
CA LYS A 187 4.14 6.12 -9.88
C LYS A 187 4.24 4.66 -9.48
N ASP A 188 4.03 3.78 -10.45
CA ASP A 188 4.09 2.33 -10.25
C ASP A 188 5.47 1.77 -10.60
N THR A 189 5.94 0.84 -9.78
CA THR A 189 7.06 -0.05 -10.08
C THR A 189 6.61 -1.49 -9.83
N SER A 190 6.50 -2.26 -10.90
CA SER A 190 6.05 -3.66 -10.87
C SER A 190 7.24 -4.60 -10.96
N VAL A 191 7.23 -5.70 -10.21
CA VAL A 191 8.21 -6.78 -10.29
C VAL A 191 7.48 -8.10 -10.45
N MET A 192 7.66 -8.73 -11.60
CA MET A 192 7.22 -10.09 -11.89
C MET A 192 8.34 -11.07 -11.51
N ILE A 193 7.99 -12.22 -10.95
CA ILE A 193 8.94 -13.29 -10.58
C ILE A 193 8.58 -14.63 -11.19
N PHE A 194 9.61 -15.37 -11.61
CA PHE A 194 9.51 -16.66 -12.29
C PHE A 194 10.72 -17.54 -11.96
N ASN A 195 10.66 -18.81 -12.37
CA ASN A 195 11.68 -19.83 -12.04
C ASN A 195 11.97 -19.93 -10.53
N VAL A 196 10.93 -19.70 -9.71
CA VAL A 196 11.03 -19.58 -8.25
C VAL A 196 11.31 -20.95 -7.62
N LYS A 197 12.29 -20.99 -6.71
CA LYS A 197 12.61 -22.13 -5.85
C LYS A 197 12.54 -21.72 -4.39
N THR A 198 11.66 -22.34 -3.63
CA THR A 198 11.47 -22.12 -2.19
C THR A 198 12.26 -23.13 -1.35
N GLY A 199 12.46 -22.87 -0.06
CA GLY A 199 13.14 -23.80 0.87
C GLY A 199 14.63 -23.99 0.61
N VAL A 200 15.21 -23.19 -0.29
CA VAL A 200 16.63 -23.23 -0.67
C VAL A 200 17.56 -22.84 0.47
N GLN A 201 18.70 -23.52 0.60
CA GLN A 201 19.77 -23.11 1.51
C GLN A 201 20.56 -21.95 0.89
N LEU A 202 20.60 -20.81 1.58
CA LEU A 202 21.32 -19.60 1.15
C LEU A 202 22.41 -19.27 2.19
N ASP A 203 23.64 -19.03 1.73
CA ASP A 203 24.70 -18.51 2.61
C ASP A 203 24.29 -17.11 3.13
N PRO A 204 24.34 -16.84 4.45
CA PRO A 204 24.08 -15.52 5.00
C PRO A 204 24.85 -14.37 4.31
N LYS A 205 26.05 -14.64 3.78
CA LYS A 205 26.88 -13.69 3.02
C LYS A 205 26.21 -13.19 1.74
N VAL A 206 25.23 -13.90 1.19
CA VAL A 206 24.40 -13.42 0.06
C VAL A 206 23.75 -12.08 0.39
N PHE A 207 23.38 -11.87 1.65
CA PHE A 207 22.69 -10.67 2.14
C PHE A 207 23.61 -9.67 2.85
N ALA A 208 24.93 -9.92 2.86
CA ALA A 208 25.88 -9.02 3.48
C ALA A 208 25.99 -7.71 2.68
N ILE A 209 25.85 -6.59 3.38
CA ILE A 209 26.04 -5.23 2.84
C ILE A 209 27.53 -4.86 2.98
N PRO A 210 28.20 -4.42 1.91
CA PRO A 210 29.62 -4.04 1.95
C PRO A 210 29.77 -2.64 2.56
N TYR A 211 29.50 -2.48 3.86
CA TYR A 211 29.53 -1.17 4.54
C TYR A 211 30.86 -0.40 4.39
N SER A 212 31.98 -1.11 4.18
CA SER A 212 33.30 -0.54 3.86
C SER A 212 33.39 0.15 2.50
N GLU A 213 32.51 -0.16 1.55
CA GLU A 213 32.42 0.46 0.22
C GLU A 213 31.48 1.68 0.21
N ILE A 214 30.62 1.82 1.22
CA ILE A 214 29.60 2.89 1.29
C ILE A 214 30.19 4.19 1.86
N ARG A 215 31.19 4.09 2.75
CA ARG A 215 31.85 5.25 3.36
C ARG A 215 33.23 5.50 2.77
N ARG A 216 33.30 6.28 1.69
CA ARG A 216 34.46 7.08 1.27
C ARG A 216 33.99 8.34 0.55
#